data_AF-A0A0B2PD97-F1
#
_entry.id   AF-A0A0B2PD97-F1
#
_cell.length_a   1.000
_cell.length_b   1.000
_cell.length_c   1.000
_cell.angle_alpha   90.00
_cell.angle_beta   90.00
_cell.angle_gamma   90.00
#
_symmetry.space_group_name_H-M   'P 1'
#
loop_
_entity.id
_entity.type
_entity.pdbx_description
1 polymer ?
#
loop_
_entity_poly.entity_id
_entity_poly.type
_entity_poly.pdbx_seq_one_letter_code
_entity_poly.pdbx_strand_id
1 'polypeptide(L)' 'LSFFKMPKVVVRKIVAIQRKFIWGGEGERSKIAWVSWKSICKPKSHG' A
#
# COMPACT_ATOMS: atom_id res chain seq x y z
N LEU A 1 24.00 -12.74 -6.89
CA LEU A 1 22.87 -12.12 -6.16
C LEU A 1 21.77 -11.79 -7.17
N SER A 2 20.65 -12.51 -7.14
CA SER A 2 19.53 -12.22 -8.04
C SER A 2 18.76 -11.01 -7.52
N PHE A 3 19.09 -9.81 -8.02
CA PHE A 3 18.30 -8.61 -7.77
C PHE A 3 17.09 -8.59 -8.71
N PHE A 4 16.11 -9.46 -8.48
CA PHE A 4 14.80 -9.30 -9.12
C PHE A 4 14.12 -8.07 -8.51
N LYS A 5 14.33 -6.91 -9.15
CA LYS A 5 13.54 -5.71 -8.87
C LYS A 5 12.09 -6.04 -9.22
N MET A 6 11.22 -5.95 -8.22
CA MET A 6 9.79 -6.16 -8.42
C MET A 6 9.27 -5.20 -9.51
N PRO A 7 8.56 -5.70 -10.54
CA PRO A 7 7.99 -4.84 -11.56
C PRO A 7 7.07 -3.78 -10.95
N LYS A 8 7.09 -2.55 -11.47
CA LYS A 8 6.28 -1.44 -10.98
C LYS A 8 4.78 -1.78 -10.92
N VAL A 9 4.30 -2.60 -11.85
CA VAL A 9 2.91 -3.06 -11.87
C VAL A 9 2.54 -3.88 -10.64
N VAL A 10 3.46 -4.73 -10.15
CA VAL A 10 3.23 -5.55 -8.96
C VAL A 10 3.24 -4.67 -7.71
N VAL A 11 4.17 -3.72 -7.61
CA VAL A 11 4.20 -2.71 -6.54
C VAL A 11 2.86 -1.97 -6.45
N ARG A 12 2.33 -1.50 -7.59
CA ARG A 12 1.04 -0.78 -7.64
C ARG A 12 -0.12 -1.67 -7.17
N LYS A 13 -0.15 -2.94 -7.57
CA LYS A 13 -1.18 -3.90 -7.14
C LYS A 13 -1.15 -4.13 -5.62
N ILE A 14 0.04 -4.35 -5.05
CA ILE A 14 0.21 -4.56 -3.60
C ILE A 14 -0.24 -3.31 -2.83
N VAL A 15 0.20 -2.12 -3.25
CA VAL A 15 -0.21 -0.85 -2.64
C VAL A 15 -1.73 -0.67 -2.70
N ALA A 16 -2.38 -1.03 -3.81
CA ALA A 16 -3.83 -0.95 -3.93
C ALA A 16 -4.55 -1.90 -2.94
N ILE A 17 -4.06 -3.13 -2.78
CA ILE A 17 -4.60 -4.09 -1.80
C ILE A 17 -4.46 -3.54 -0.38
N GLN A 18 -3.28 -3.05 0.00
CA GLN A 18 -3.04 -2.51 1.34
C GLN A 18 -3.90 -1.27 1.62
N ARG A 19 -4.07 -0.37 0.64
CA ARG A 19 -4.96 0.80 0.75
C ARG A 19 -6.41 0.39 0.96
N LYS A 20 -6.89 -0.61 0.20
CA LYS A 20 -8.23 -1.18 0.38
C LYS A 20 -8.39 -1.86 1.74
N PHE A 21 -7.33 -2.47 2.29
CA PHE A 21 -7.41 -3.06 3.61
C PHE A 21 -7.56 -1.98 4.71
N ILE A 22 -6.75 -0.91 4.64
CA ILE A 22 -6.72 0.12 5.68
C ILE A 22 -7.92 1.08 5.58
N TRP A 23 -8.27 1.49 4.35
CA TRP A 23 -9.33 2.47 4.09
C TRP A 23 -10.48 1.93 3.27
N GLY A 24 -10.56 0.62 3.06
CA GLY A 24 -11.79 0.01 2.57
C GLY A 24 -12.85 0.04 3.67
N GLY A 25 -14.07 0.40 3.29
CA GLY A 25 -15.26 0.15 4.08
C GLY A 25 -16.04 -1.03 3.50
N GLU A 26 -17.25 -1.23 4.01
CA GLU A 26 -18.17 -2.25 3.52
C GLU A 26 -18.79 -1.79 2.18
N GLY A 27 -18.84 -2.70 1.20
CA GLY A 27 -19.33 -2.41 -0.15
C GLY A 27 -18.45 -1.43 -0.93
N GLU A 28 -19.06 -0.47 -1.64
CA GLU A 28 -18.35 0.54 -2.44
C GLU A 28 -17.86 1.76 -1.64
N ARG A 29 -18.14 1.82 -0.33
CA ARG A 29 -17.80 2.99 0.49
C ARG A 29 -16.37 2.87 1.01
N SER A 30 -15.48 3.76 0.61
CA SER A 30 -14.16 3.91 1.24
C SER A 30 -14.27 4.69 2.55
N LYS A 31 -13.51 4.27 3.56
CA LYS A 31 -13.32 5.04 4.80
C LYS A 31 -12.49 6.29 4.51
N ILE A 32 -12.75 7.37 5.23
CA ILE A 32 -11.96 8.61 5.14
C ILE A 32 -10.51 8.30 5.57
N ALA A 33 -9.55 8.64 4.71
CA ALA A 33 -8.14 8.49 5.00
C ALA A 33 -7.64 9.67 5.85
N TRP A 34 -7.78 9.55 7.18
CA TRP A 34 -7.31 10.55 8.14
C TRP A 34 -5.78 10.69 8.20
N VAL A 35 -5.06 9.67 7.73
CA VAL A 35 -3.59 9.61 7.72
C VAL A 35 -3.12 9.49 6.28
N SER A 36 -2.03 10.17 5.91
CA SER A 36 -1.49 10.09 4.56
C SER A 36 -0.93 8.69 4.25
N TRP A 37 -1.01 8.23 3.00
CA TRP A 37 -0.41 6.95 2.62
C TRP A 37 1.12 6.91 2.84
N LYS A 38 1.78 8.05 2.61
CA LYS A 38 3.24 8.16 2.77
C LYS A 38 3.70 8.00 4.22
N SER A 39 2.83 8.28 5.19
CA SER A 39 3.17 8.14 6.62
C SER A 39 2.90 6.74 7.18
N ILE A 40 2.14 5.89 6.47
CA ILE A 40 1.82 4.52 6.90
C ILE A 40 3.03 3.60 6.74
N CYS A 41 3.61 3.54 5.54
CA CYS A 41 4.79 2.72 5.29
C CYS A 41 6.06 3.55 5.56
N LYS A 42 6.84 3.14 6.55
CA LYS A 42 8.19 3.68 6.78
C LYS A 42 9.16 3.13 5.73
N PRO A 43 10.33 3.78 5.55
CA PRO A 43 11.38 3.25 4.69
C PRO A 43 11.72 1.81 5.07
N LYS A 44 12.06 0.98 4.08
CA LYS A 44 12.48 -0.42 4.29
C LYS A 44 13.69 -0.56 5.23
N SER A 45 14.51 0.49 5.35
CA SER A 45 15.60 0.51 6.33
C SER A 45 15.13 0.41 7.78
N HIS A 46 13.84 0.61 8.06
CA HIS A 46 13.26 0.51 9.39
C HIS A 46 12.52 -0.82 9.65
N GLY A 47 12.62 -1.80 8.74
CA GLY A 47 11.97 -3.12 8.83
C GLY A 47 11.96 -3.88 7.51
#